data_AF-A0A7J3W775-F1
#
_entry.id   AF-A0A7J3W775-F1
#
_cell.length_a   1.000
_cell.length_b   1.000
_cell.length_c   1.000
_cell.angle_alpha   90.00
_cell.angle_beta   90.00
_cell.angle_gamma   90.00
#
_symmetry.space_group_name_H-M   'P 1'
#
loop_
_entity.id
_entity.type
_entity.pdbx_description
1 polymer ?
#
loop_
_entity_poly.entity_id
_entity_poly.type
_entity_poly.pdbx_seq_one_letter_code
_entity_poly.pdbx_strand_id
1 'polypeptide(L)'
;MIRIEERMEQSLIVKIATRVVAVLLALGISAAIFISYGINPIYAFSTMFSKSLTPYGLNEVVTKFIPLELCGVGLIVAFKSGMWNIGAEGQLLVGAIMATWAALFLDVPDFTRLPLILVLSAFGGIIWA
;
A
#
# COMPACT_ATOMS: atom_id res chain seq x y z
N MET A 1 -31.70 -35.26 -3.21
CA MET A 1 -31.07 -34.36 -2.21
C MET A 1 -30.06 -33.49 -2.95
N ILE A 2 -30.21 -32.17 -2.91
CA ILE A 2 -29.22 -31.24 -3.49
C ILE A 2 -27.99 -31.26 -2.58
N ARG A 3 -26.83 -31.65 -3.12
CA ARG A 3 -25.56 -31.66 -2.40
C ARG A 3 -24.85 -30.34 -2.70
N ILE A 4 -24.69 -29.51 -1.67
CA ILE A 4 -23.91 -28.27 -1.77
C ILE A 4 -22.44 -28.66 -1.59
N GLU A 5 -21.65 -28.55 -2.66
CA GLU A 5 -20.21 -28.78 -2.63
C GLU A 5 -19.46 -27.45 -2.74
N GLU A 6 -18.35 -27.33 -2.01
CA GLU A 6 -17.49 -26.16 -2.07
C GLU A 6 -16.83 -26.06 -3.45
N ARG A 7 -17.00 -24.91 -4.09
CA ARG A 7 -16.47 -24.69 -5.44
C ARG A 7 -14.99 -24.29 -5.36
N MET A 8 -14.11 -25.26 -5.51
CA MET A 8 -12.64 -25.08 -5.50
C MET A 8 -12.13 -24.07 -6.55
N GLU A 9 -12.81 -23.99 -7.69
CA GLU A 9 -12.44 -23.12 -8.83
C GLU A 9 -13.59 -22.14 -9.13
N GLN A 10 -13.39 -20.87 -8.76
CA GLN A 10 -14.32 -19.80 -9.14
C GLN A 10 -14.37 -19.63 -10.66
N SER A 11 -15.57 -19.40 -11.21
CA SER A 11 -15.75 -19.10 -12.63
C SER A 11 -14.95 -17.85 -13.04
N LEU A 12 -14.34 -17.88 -14.23
CA LEU A 12 -13.60 -16.73 -14.79
C LEU A 12 -14.44 -15.45 -14.79
N ILE A 13 -15.73 -15.58 -15.11
CA ILE A 13 -16.68 -14.45 -15.13
C ILE A 13 -16.77 -13.81 -13.74
N VAL A 14 -16.87 -14.63 -12.69
CA VAL A 14 -16.93 -14.15 -11.30
C VAL A 14 -15.61 -13.48 -10.93
N LYS A 15 -14.47 -14.09 -11.24
CA LYS A 15 -13.14 -13.52 -10.97
C LYS A 15 -12.96 -12.13 -11.59
N ILE A 16 -13.35 -11.96 -12.85
CA ILE A 16 -13.25 -10.68 -13.56
C ILE A 16 -14.28 -9.68 -13.01
N ALA A 17 -15.54 -10.10 -12.86
CA ALA A 17 -16.62 -9.24 -12.36
C ALA A 17 -16.29 -8.67 -10.98
N THR A 18 -15.77 -9.47 -10.06
CA THR A 18 -15.38 -9.00 -8.72
C THR A 18 -14.32 -7.90 -8.80
N ARG A 19 -13.29 -8.06 -9.65
CA ARG A 19 -12.23 -7.04 -9.83
C ARG A 19 -12.77 -5.76 -10.44
N VAL A 20 -13.61 -5.87 -11.48
CA VAL A 20 -14.22 -4.71 -12.14
C VAL A 20 -15.11 -3.95 -11.16
N VAL A 21 -15.98 -4.66 -10.42
CA VAL A 21 -16.86 -4.03 -9.43
C VAL A 21 -16.05 -3.34 -8.33
N ALA A 22 -14.98 -3.97 -7.82
CA ALA A 22 -14.11 -3.36 -6.83
C ALA A 22 -13.47 -2.04 -7.33
N VAL A 23 -12.96 -2.03 -8.56
CA VAL A 23 -12.38 -0.82 -9.17
C VAL A 23 -13.44 0.28 -9.36
N LEU A 24 -14.63 -0.08 -9.86
CA LEU A 24 -15.71 0.89 -10.05
C LEU A 24 -16.21 1.48 -8.73
N LEU A 25 -16.32 0.67 -7.68
CA LEU A 25 -16.67 1.15 -6.34
C LEU A 25 -15.61 2.09 -5.78
N ALA A 26 -14.33 1.74 -5.90
CA ALA A 26 -13.24 2.60 -5.46
C ALA A 26 -13.27 3.96 -6.18
N LEU A 27 -13.38 3.97 -7.52
CA LEU A 27 -13.51 5.20 -8.30
C LEU A 27 -14.77 5.99 -7.94
N GLY A 28 -15.89 5.31 -7.71
CA GLY A 28 -17.15 5.94 -7.31
C GLY A 28 -17.06 6.63 -5.95
N ILE A 29 -16.43 5.97 -4.96
CA ILE A 29 -16.19 6.55 -3.63
C ILE A 29 -15.24 7.75 -3.73
N SER A 30 -14.13 7.62 -4.46
CA SER A 30 -13.20 8.74 -4.69
C SER A 30 -13.90 9.92 -5.40
N ALA A 31 -14.76 9.65 -6.38
CA ALA A 31 -15.55 10.68 -7.06
C ALA A 31 -16.51 11.39 -6.10
N ALA A 32 -17.19 10.65 -5.21
CA ALA A 32 -18.06 11.22 -4.20
C ALA A 32 -17.30 12.15 -3.25
N ILE A 33 -16.09 11.77 -2.85
CA ILE A 33 -15.19 12.63 -2.05
C ILE A 33 -14.85 13.89 -2.83
N PHE A 34 -14.42 13.80 -4.09
CA PHE A 34 -14.11 15.01 -4.87
C PHE A 34 -15.32 15.95 -5.01
N ILE A 35 -16.51 15.41 -5.28
CA ILE A 35 -17.75 16.19 -5.35
C ILE A 35 -18.04 16.89 -4.01
N SER A 36 -17.79 16.22 -2.87
CA SER A 36 -17.99 16.81 -1.53
C SER A 36 -17.12 18.04 -1.27
N TYR A 37 -15.97 18.13 -1.95
CA TYR A 37 -15.08 19.30 -1.92
C TYR A 37 -15.32 20.28 -3.08
N GLY A 38 -16.38 20.08 -3.88
CA GLY A 38 -16.70 20.92 -5.04
C GLY A 38 -15.77 20.70 -6.25
N ILE A 39 -15.02 19.60 -6.27
CA ILE A 39 -14.05 19.28 -7.32
C ILE A 39 -14.72 18.36 -8.36
N ASN A 40 -14.59 18.71 -9.65
CA ASN A 40 -15.05 17.84 -10.74
C ASN A 40 -14.24 16.53 -10.77
N PRO A 41 -14.84 15.33 -10.61
CA PRO A 41 -14.10 14.07 -10.55
C PRO A 41 -13.37 13.71 -11.84
N ILE A 42 -13.95 14.01 -13.00
CA ILE A 42 -13.32 13.73 -14.30
C ILE A 42 -12.04 14.56 -14.42
N TYR A 43 -12.10 15.83 -14.04
CA TYR A 43 -10.92 16.70 -13.96
C TYR A 43 -9.89 16.18 -12.95
N ALA A 44 -10.31 15.75 -11.76
CA ALA A 44 -9.42 15.21 -10.73
C ALA A 44 -8.68 13.95 -11.22
N PHE A 45 -9.40 12.95 -11.71
CA PHE A 45 -8.80 11.70 -12.20
C PHE A 45 -7.90 11.93 -13.43
N SER A 46 -8.35 12.73 -14.39
CA SER A 46 -7.52 13.06 -15.57
C SER A 46 -6.25 13.83 -15.18
N THR A 47 -6.33 14.71 -14.19
CA THR A 47 -5.15 15.41 -13.64
C THR A 47 -4.22 14.45 -12.91
N MET A 48 -4.74 13.56 -12.06
CA MET A 48 -3.94 12.53 -11.38
C MET A 48 -3.17 11.68 -12.38
N PHE A 49 -3.84 11.23 -13.45
CA PHE A 49 -3.21 10.40 -14.47
C PHE A 49 -2.17 11.18 -15.29
N SER A 50 -2.56 12.33 -15.86
CA SER A 50 -1.68 13.12 -16.72
C SER A 50 -0.46 13.67 -15.97
N LYS A 51 -0.63 14.14 -14.73
CA LYS A 51 0.51 14.64 -13.93
C LYS A 51 1.49 13.54 -13.57
N SER A 52 1.03 12.31 -13.34
CA SER A 52 1.91 11.17 -13.04
C SER A 52 2.84 10.79 -14.20
N LEU A 53 2.49 11.15 -15.44
CA LEU A 53 3.29 10.87 -16.63
C LEU A 53 4.30 11.97 -16.98
N THR A 54 4.30 13.07 -16.24
CA THR A 54 5.32 14.12 -16.41
C THR A 54 6.67 13.66 -15.84
N PRO A 55 7.81 14.26 -16.23
CA PRO A 55 9.11 13.90 -15.65
C PRO A 55 9.15 14.00 -14.11
N TYR A 56 8.51 15.01 -13.53
CA TYR A 56 8.37 15.13 -12.08
C TYR A 56 7.42 14.05 -11.52
N GLY A 57 6.29 13.81 -12.18
CA GLY A 57 5.35 12.77 -11.79
C GLY A 57 5.97 11.36 -11.78
N LEU A 58 6.80 11.05 -12.77
CA LEU A 58 7.51 9.77 -12.81
C LEU A 58 8.48 9.61 -11.64
N ASN A 59 9.19 10.66 -11.25
CA ASN A 59 10.03 10.63 -10.04
C ASN A 59 9.20 10.37 -8.78
N GLU A 60 8.05 11.02 -8.65
CA GLU A 60 7.13 10.81 -7.52
C GLU A 60 6.56 9.38 -7.50
N VAL A 61 6.21 8.83 -8.67
CA VAL A 61 5.74 7.45 -8.82
C VAL A 61 6.82 6.47 -8.39
N VAL A 62 8.05 6.62 -8.89
CA VAL A 62 9.18 5.74 -8.54
C VAL A 62 9.52 5.84 -7.05
N THR A 63 9.51 7.06 -6.49
CA THR A 63 9.81 7.29 -5.06
C THR A 63 8.83 6.55 -4.15
N LYS A 64 7.55 6.46 -4.51
CA LYS A 64 6.54 5.69 -3.77
C LYS A 64 6.55 4.20 -4.12
N PHE A 65 6.87 3.87 -5.37
CA PHE A 65 6.92 2.49 -5.85
C PHE A 65 8.01 1.67 -5.14
N ILE A 66 9.21 2.22 -4.96
CA ILE A 66 10.33 1.50 -4.33
C ILE A 66 9.97 0.91 -2.95
N PRO A 67 9.47 1.69 -1.96
CA PRO A 67 9.14 1.12 -0.65
C PRO A 67 7.95 0.15 -0.71
N LEU A 68 6.97 0.38 -1.59
CA LEU A 68 5.83 -0.53 -1.76
C LEU A 68 6.25 -1.87 -2.37
N GLU A 69 7.16 -1.85 -3.35
CA GLU A 69 7.71 -3.06 -3.97
C GLU A 69 8.53 -3.86 -2.97
N LEU A 70 9.34 -3.20 -2.13
CA LEU A 70 10.08 -3.85 -1.05
C LEU A 70 9.13 -4.54 -0.05
N CYS A 71 8.00 -3.90 0.30
CA CYS A 71 6.96 -4.52 1.12
C CYS A 71 6.37 -5.75 0.41
N GLY A 72 6.06 -5.64 -0.88
CA GLY A 72 5.54 -6.74 -1.70
C GLY A 72 6.48 -7.94 -1.71
N VAL A 73 7.78 -7.73 -1.94
CA VAL A 73 8.80 -8.79 -1.89
C VAL A 73 8.90 -9.42 -0.51
N GLY A 74 8.84 -8.63 0.57
CA GLY A 74 8.83 -9.15 1.94
C GLY A 74 7.60 -10.03 2.23
N LEU A 75 6.43 -9.61 1.75
CA LEU A 75 5.18 -10.35 1.93
C LEU A 75 5.15 -11.69 1.20
N ILE A 76 5.90 -11.86 0.10
CA ILE A 76 6.03 -13.16 -0.58
C ILE A 76 6.50 -14.24 0.41
N VAL A 77 7.38 -13.90 1.35
CA VAL A 77 7.85 -14.86 2.37
C VAL A 77 6.72 -15.29 3.30
N ALA A 78 5.90 -14.34 3.77
CA ALA A 78 4.75 -14.61 4.63
C ALA A 78 3.67 -15.43 3.90
N PHE A 79 3.33 -15.07 2.66
CA PHE A 79 2.34 -15.80 1.88
C PHE A 79 2.82 -17.22 1.53
N LYS A 80 4.12 -17.42 1.29
CA LYS A 80 4.70 -18.75 1.07
C LYS A 80 4.63 -19.65 2.30
N SER A 81 4.62 -19.09 3.51
CA SER A 81 4.41 -19.87 4.74
C SER A 81 2.94 -20.12 5.06
N GLY A 82 2.01 -19.70 4.18
CA GLY A 82 0.57 -19.82 4.40
C GLY A 82 0.01 -18.76 5.35
N MET A 83 0.83 -17.80 5.78
CA MET A 83 0.38 -16.70 6.62
C MET A 83 -0.15 -15.56 5.76
N TRP A 84 -1.35 -15.10 6.06
CA TRP A 84 -1.93 -13.94 5.41
C TRP A 84 -1.58 -12.66 6.19
N ASN A 85 -1.11 -11.62 5.52
CA ASN A 85 -0.82 -10.31 6.11
C ASN A 85 -1.67 -9.22 5.43
N ILE A 86 -2.54 -8.56 6.22
CA ILE A 86 -3.36 -7.40 5.79
C ILE A 86 -2.71 -6.08 6.25
N GLY A 87 -1.85 -6.14 7.28
CA GLY A 87 -1.33 -4.97 7.99
C GLY A 87 -0.10 -4.30 7.35
N ALA A 88 0.38 -4.76 6.21
CA ALA A 88 1.64 -4.29 5.62
C ALA A 88 1.73 -2.77 5.45
N GLU A 89 0.62 -2.11 5.08
CA GLU A 89 0.56 -0.64 4.97
C GLU A 89 0.87 0.05 6.33
N GLY A 90 0.31 -0.48 7.41
CA GLY A 90 0.58 0.06 8.74
C GLY A 90 1.95 -0.34 9.30
N GLN A 91 2.47 -1.51 8.93
CA GLN A 91 3.86 -1.88 9.25
C GLN A 91 4.85 -0.90 8.61
N LEU A 92 4.61 -0.54 7.35
CA LEU A 92 5.38 0.49 6.64
C LEU A 92 5.24 1.85 7.34
N LEU A 93 4.01 2.26 7.68
CA LEU A 93 3.75 3.57 8.27
C LEU A 93 4.34 3.72 9.68
N VAL A 94 4.12 2.75 10.58
CA VAL A 94 4.70 2.78 11.94
C VAL A 94 6.23 2.63 11.88
N GLY A 95 6.74 1.79 10.98
CA GLY A 95 8.18 1.71 10.72
C GLY A 95 8.76 3.06 10.30
N ALA A 96 8.10 3.78 9.39
CA ALA A 96 8.52 5.11 8.96
C ALA A 96 8.46 6.16 10.08
N ILE A 97 7.46 6.08 10.97
CA ILE A 97 7.37 6.94 12.16
C ILE A 97 8.56 6.69 13.08
N MET A 98 8.87 5.42 13.38
CA MET A 98 10.01 5.06 14.23
C MET A 98 11.35 5.44 13.59
N ALA A 99 11.49 5.26 12.28
CA ALA A 99 12.66 5.69 11.52
C ALA A 99 12.88 7.20 11.64
N THR A 100 11.82 7.98 11.46
CA THR A 100 11.84 9.45 11.52
C THR A 100 12.15 9.93 12.93
N TRP A 101 11.52 9.33 13.94
CA TRP A 101 11.82 9.63 15.33
C TRP A 101 13.29 9.36 15.67
N ALA A 102 13.81 8.19 15.27
CA ALA A 102 15.21 7.82 15.47
C ALA A 102 16.16 8.79 14.77
N ALA A 103 15.84 9.21 13.54
CA ALA A 103 16.65 10.14 12.76
C ALA A 103 16.70 11.56 13.37
N LEU A 104 15.60 12.01 13.98
CA LEU A 104 15.47 13.36 14.51
C LEU A 104 15.93 13.51 15.97
N PHE A 105 15.77 12.46 16.79
CA PHE A 105 15.90 12.58 18.24
C PHE A 105 17.00 11.70 18.86
N LEU A 106 17.58 10.74 18.14
CA LEU A 106 18.71 9.97 18.68
C LEU A 106 20.03 10.73 18.51
N ASP A 107 20.57 11.15 19.66
CA ASP A 107 21.90 11.71 19.76
C ASP A 107 22.94 10.59 19.91
N VAL A 108 23.29 9.98 18.77
CA VAL A 108 24.30 8.93 18.64
C VAL A 108 25.22 9.25 17.46
N PRO A 109 26.46 8.70 17.43
CA PRO A 109 27.35 8.87 16.30
C PRO A 109 26.72 8.47 14.97
N ASP A 110 27.00 9.20 13.89
CA ASP A 110 26.39 9.02 12.56
C ASP A 110 26.50 7.58 12.06
N PHE A 111 27.65 6.93 12.28
CA PHE A 111 27.87 5.52 11.92
C PHE A 111 26.89 4.55 12.59
N THR A 112 26.52 4.83 13.85
CA THR A 112 25.57 4.01 14.61
C THR A 112 24.11 4.40 14.39
N ARG A 113 23.86 5.64 13.93
CA ARG A 113 22.50 6.14 13.71
C ARG A 113 21.79 5.33 12.62
N LEU A 114 22.46 5.03 11.50
CA LEU A 114 21.83 4.33 10.38
C LEU A 114 21.39 2.90 10.73
N PRO A 115 22.23 2.05 11.37
CA PRO A 115 21.78 0.74 11.88
C PRO A 115 20.64 0.84 12.90
N LEU A 116 20.68 1.82 13.81
CA LEU A 116 19.64 2.00 14.82
C LEU A 116 18.30 2.40 14.21
N ILE A 117 18.31 3.29 13.20
CA ILE A 117 17.12 3.62 12.43
C ILE A 117 16.51 2.34 11.86
N LEU A 118 17.28 1.49 11.19
CA LEU A 118 16.77 0.25 10.60
C LEU A 118 16.15 -0.69 11.64
N VAL A 119 16.82 -0.88 12.78
CA VAL A 119 16.33 -1.74 13.88
C VAL A 119 15.03 -1.18 14.47
N LEU A 120 14.97 0.12 14.76
CA LEU A 120 13.78 0.75 15.31
C LEU A 120 12.62 0.79 14.32
N SER A 121 12.91 0.96 13.03
CA SER A 121 11.92 0.86 11.95
C SER A 121 11.29 -0.53 11.90
N ALA A 122 12.13 -1.57 11.94
CA ALA A 122 11.67 -2.96 11.97
C ALA A 122 10.83 -3.24 13.23
N PHE A 123 11.26 -2.72 14.38
CA PHE A 123 10.52 -2.83 15.63
C PHE A 123 9.14 -2.14 15.57
N GLY A 124 9.05 -0.97 14.93
CA GLY A 124 7.78 -0.31 14.65
C GLY A 124 6.84 -1.18 13.80
N GLY A 125 7.37 -1.82 12.76
CA GLY A 125 6.62 -2.78 11.96
C GLY A 125 6.12 -3.97 12.78
N ILE A 126 6.94 -4.48 13.71
CA ILE A 126 6.54 -5.58 14.62
C ILE A 126 5.43 -5.14 15.59
N ILE A 127 5.48 -3.91 16.12
CA ILE A 127 4.44 -3.39 17.03
C ILE A 127 3.09 -3.31 16.33
N TRP A 128 3.07 -2.98 15.04
CA TRP A 128 1.83 -2.90 14.27
C TRP A 128 1.24 -4.28 13.93
N ALA A 129 2.12 -5.27 13.69
CA ALA A 129 1.77 -6.61 13.22
C ALA A 129 0.87 -7.36 14.22
#